data_AF-A0A645DFI0-F1
#
_entry.id   AF-A0A645DFI0-F1
#
_cell.length_a   1.000
_cell.length_b   1.000
_cell.length_c   1.000
_cell.angle_alpha   90.00
_cell.angle_beta   90.00
_cell.angle_gamma   90.00
#
_symmetry.space_group_name_H-M   'P 1'
#
loop_
_entity.id
_entity.type
_entity.pdbx_description
1 polymer ?
#
loop_
_entity_poly.entity_id
_entity_poly.type
_entity_poly.pdbx_seq_one_letter_code
_entity_poly.pdbx_strand_id
1 'polypeptide(L)'
;MDASGNKLNVSVDPQEISVRIPISLYGKKVPLVIQQIGVPLEGKVYTIDVDGEASVTLTGDKSILADIDEVFLPVSVTGVESNTTQTLTIPVVNDTLTATPTTIKVNIRVSNAAETPADSETTADEGESSSSADESSAIASSASDNPKSEEDQSDSSS
;
A
#
# COMPACT_ATOMS: atom_id res chain seq x y z
N MET A 1 -51.73 5.37 48.40
CA MET A 1 -52.76 6.38 48.08
C MET A 1 -52.53 7.51 49.07
N ASP A 2 -51.74 8.54 48.80
CA ASP A 2 -51.53 9.25 47.53
C ASP A 2 -50.99 8.43 46.35
N ALA A 3 -51.42 8.91 45.18
CA ALA A 3 -51.50 8.21 43.91
C ALA A 3 -50.37 8.64 42.96
N SER A 4 -49.30 9.19 43.51
CA SER A 4 -48.12 9.62 42.75
C SER A 4 -47.02 8.60 42.96
N GLY A 5 -47.33 7.35 42.59
CA GLY A 5 -46.35 6.27 42.46
C GLY A 5 -45.40 6.62 41.33
N ASN A 6 -44.50 7.58 41.57
CA ASN A 6 -43.38 7.88 40.69
C ASN A 6 -42.41 6.71 40.77
N LYS A 7 -42.81 5.65 40.07
CA LYS A 7 -41.98 4.53 39.67
C LYS A 7 -40.85 5.16 38.89
N LEU A 8 -39.64 5.17 39.45
CA LEU A 8 -38.44 5.54 38.74
C LEU A 8 -38.44 4.75 37.43
N ASN A 9 -38.73 5.44 36.33
CA ASN A 9 -38.74 4.84 35.01
C ASN A 9 -37.28 4.68 34.62
N VAL A 10 -36.71 3.56 35.05
CA VAL A 10 -35.41 3.10 34.57
C VAL A 10 -35.58 2.75 33.10
N SER A 11 -35.41 3.75 32.23
CA SER A 11 -35.18 3.51 30.82
C SER A 11 -33.82 2.83 30.73
N VAL A 12 -33.85 1.51 30.60
CA VAL A 12 -32.65 0.70 30.41
C VAL A 12 -32.22 0.90 28.95
N ASP A 13 -31.36 1.88 28.75
CA ASP A 13 -30.63 2.11 27.52
C ASP A 13 -29.29 1.36 27.64
N PRO A 14 -28.96 0.39 26.77
CA PRO A 14 -29.74 -0.24 25.70
C PRO A 14 -30.39 -1.58 26.10
N GLN A 15 -31.43 -1.99 25.36
CA GLN A 15 -32.13 -3.28 25.51
C GLN A 15 -31.40 -4.46 24.85
N GLU A 16 -30.39 -4.18 24.01
CA GLU A 16 -29.57 -5.19 23.35
C GLU A 16 -28.10 -4.90 23.58
N ILE A 17 -27.40 -5.85 24.19
CA ILE A 17 -25.96 -5.81 24.39
C ILE A 17 -25.36 -6.69 23.29
N SER A 18 -24.70 -6.08 22.30
CA SER A 18 -23.94 -6.82 21.30
C SER A 18 -22.66 -7.36 21.92
N VAL A 19 -22.71 -8.62 22.38
CA VAL A 19 -21.53 -9.34 22.86
C VAL A 19 -20.76 -9.86 21.65
N ARG A 20 -19.64 -9.20 21.31
CA ARG A 20 -18.67 -9.79 20.37
C ARG A 20 -17.88 -10.85 21.13
N ILE A 21 -18.11 -12.12 20.80
CA ILE A 21 -17.19 -13.17 21.21
C ILE A 21 -15.98 -13.07 20.29
N PRO A 22 -14.78 -12.71 20.80
CA PRO A 22 -13.59 -12.70 19.96
C PRO A 22 -13.26 -14.14 19.59
N ILE A 23 -13.43 -14.49 18.31
CA ILE A 23 -12.82 -15.70 17.78
C ILE A 23 -11.35 -15.40 17.47
N SER A 24 -10.45 -16.08 18.18
CA SER A 24 -9.02 -16.00 17.87
C SER A 24 -8.74 -16.91 16.69
N LEU A 25 -8.58 -16.32 15.50
CA LEU A 25 -8.14 -17.06 14.33
C LEU A 25 -6.69 -17.50 14.53
N TYR A 26 -6.38 -18.73 14.13
CA TYR A 26 -5.02 -19.24 14.19
C TYR A 26 -4.19 -18.60 13.08
N GLY A 27 -3.02 -18.06 13.42
CA GLY A 27 -2.10 -17.43 12.47
C GLY A 27 -0.80 -18.22 12.35
N LYS A 28 -0.35 -18.51 11.13
CA LYS A 28 0.95 -19.12 10.81
C LYS A 28 1.75 -18.15 9.94
N LYS A 29 2.98 -17.82 10.34
CA LYS A 29 3.93 -17.07 9.51
C LYS A 29 4.64 -18.07 8.59
N VAL A 30 4.54 -17.86 7.29
CA VAL A 30 5.13 -18.73 6.27
C VAL A 30 6.03 -17.91 5.34
N PRO A 31 7.16 -18.49 4.88
CA PRO A 31 8.02 -17.82 3.91
C PRO A 31 7.34 -17.72 2.54
N LEU A 32 7.66 -16.65 1.83
CA LEU A 32 7.21 -16.41 0.46
C LEU A 32 8.31 -16.84 -0.52
N VAL A 33 7.95 -17.70 -1.46
CA VAL A 33 8.84 -18.16 -2.54
C VAL A 33 8.43 -17.51 -3.84
N ILE A 34 9.34 -16.72 -4.43
CA ILE A 34 9.12 -16.07 -5.71
C ILE A 34 9.29 -17.10 -6.82
N GLN A 35 8.27 -17.26 -7.65
CA GLN A 35 8.33 -18.12 -8.82
C GLN A 35 8.27 -17.27 -10.09
N GLN A 36 9.41 -17.14 -10.77
CA GLN A 36 9.46 -16.46 -12.05
C GLN A 36 8.73 -17.30 -13.11
N ILE A 37 7.77 -16.68 -13.79
CA ILE A 37 7.03 -17.28 -14.90
C ILE A 37 7.12 -16.40 -16.15
N GLY A 38 6.76 -16.96 -17.31
CA GLY A 38 6.77 -16.24 -18.58
C GLY A 38 8.03 -16.42 -19.42
N VAL A 39 8.06 -15.75 -20.57
CA VAL A 39 9.17 -15.86 -21.53
C VAL A 39 10.14 -14.67 -21.33
N PRO A 40 11.39 -14.91 -20.90
CA PRO A 40 12.39 -13.85 -20.82
C PRO A 40 12.79 -13.38 -22.21
N LEU A 41 13.09 -12.09 -22.36
CA LEU A 41 13.64 -11.56 -23.60
C LEU A 41 15.09 -12.04 -23.79
N GLU A 42 15.45 -12.34 -25.04
CA GLU A 42 16.80 -12.79 -25.37
C GLU A 42 17.86 -11.76 -24.98
N GLY A 43 18.95 -12.22 -24.37
CA GLY A 43 20.06 -11.37 -23.95
C GLY A 43 19.76 -10.47 -22.74
N LYS A 44 18.68 -10.74 -21.98
CA LYS A 44 18.35 -10.04 -20.74
C LYS A 44 18.34 -11.00 -19.55
N VAL A 45 18.81 -10.51 -18.40
CA VAL A 45 18.78 -11.17 -17.10
C VAL A 45 17.77 -10.44 -16.23
N TYR A 46 16.93 -11.20 -15.55
CA TYR A 46 15.88 -10.69 -14.67
C TYR A 46 16.23 -11.03 -13.23
N THR A 47 16.29 -10.01 -12.38
CA THR A 47 16.43 -10.16 -10.93
C THR A 47 15.13 -9.67 -10.30
N ILE A 48 14.53 -10.49 -9.42
CA ILE A 48 13.27 -10.15 -8.77
C ILE A 48 13.57 -9.99 -7.28
N ASP A 49 13.38 -8.78 -6.78
CA ASP A 49 13.58 -8.41 -5.39
C ASP A 49 12.22 -8.09 -4.74
N VAL A 50 12.00 -8.57 -3.52
CA VAL A 50 10.78 -8.25 -2.75
C VAL A 50 11.02 -6.96 -1.96
N ASP A 51 10.11 -6.02 -2.09
CA ASP A 51 10.11 -4.79 -1.30
C ASP A 51 9.46 -5.08 0.07
N GLY A 52 10.28 -5.39 1.07
CA GLY A 52 9.85 -5.67 2.44
C GLY A 52 10.18 -7.08 2.93
N GLU A 53 9.30 -7.65 3.75
CA GLU A 53 9.48 -8.99 4.30
C GLU A 53 9.05 -10.07 3.28
N ALA A 54 9.94 -11.00 2.95
CA ALA A 54 9.64 -12.21 2.17
C ALA A 54 8.87 -13.26 3.00
N SER A 55 7.95 -12.82 3.84
CA SER A 55 7.15 -13.68 4.71
C SER A 55 5.75 -13.11 4.86
N VAL A 56 4.76 -13.99 4.86
CA VAL A 56 3.34 -13.60 4.99
C VAL A 56 2.73 -14.31 6.19
N THR A 57 1.84 -13.62 6.89
CA THR A 57 1.03 -14.24 7.95
C THR A 57 -0.28 -14.71 7.35
N LEU A 58 -0.49 -16.02 7.33
CA LEU A 58 -1.75 -16.64 6.96
C LEU A 58 -2.60 -16.89 8.20
N THR A 59 -3.85 -16.45 8.15
CA THR A 59 -4.79 -16.55 9.28
C THR A 59 -6.05 -17.28 8.84
N GLY A 60 -6.50 -18.28 9.61
CA GLY A 60 -7.71 -19.05 9.29
C GLY A 60 -7.74 -20.43 9.94
N ASP A 61 -8.30 -21.41 9.23
CA ASP A 61 -8.46 -22.79 9.74
C ASP A 61 -7.13 -23.48 9.99
N LYS A 62 -6.97 -23.98 11.22
CA LYS A 62 -5.74 -24.66 11.66
C LYS A 62 -5.38 -25.86 10.78
N SER A 63 -6.37 -26.63 10.33
CA SER A 63 -6.14 -27.81 9.49
C SER A 63 -5.53 -27.42 8.15
N ILE A 64 -6.05 -26.37 7.50
CA ILE A 64 -5.56 -25.90 6.20
C ILE A 64 -4.18 -25.24 6.35
N LEU A 65 -3.98 -24.46 7.41
CA LEU A 65 -2.68 -23.84 7.71
C LEU A 65 -1.59 -24.87 8.04
N ALA A 66 -1.97 -26.06 8.51
CA ALA A 66 -1.02 -27.14 8.76
C ALA A 66 -0.45 -27.70 7.44
N ASP A 67 -1.26 -27.73 6.38
CA ASP A 67 -0.84 -28.22 5.05
C ASP A 67 -0.05 -27.18 4.23
N ILE A 68 -0.04 -25.90 4.65
CA ILE A 68 0.64 -24.82 3.94
C ILE A 68 1.97 -24.51 4.62
N ASP A 69 3.08 -24.92 4.02
CA ASP A 69 4.42 -24.61 4.52
C ASP A 69 5.04 -23.38 3.85
N GLU A 70 4.77 -23.18 2.56
CA GLU A 70 5.31 -22.09 1.76
C GLU A 70 4.24 -21.52 0.85
N VAL A 71 4.38 -20.24 0.49
CA VAL A 71 3.47 -19.57 -0.45
C VAL A 71 4.24 -19.16 -1.69
N PHE A 72 3.80 -19.63 -2.85
CA PHE A 72 4.38 -19.30 -4.14
C PHE A 72 3.75 -18.03 -4.71
N LEU A 73 4.58 -17.03 -5.02
CA LEU A 73 4.15 -15.82 -5.71
C LEU A 73 4.62 -15.86 -7.17
N PRO A 74 3.71 -16.11 -8.14
CA PRO A 74 4.06 -16.11 -9.55
C PRO A 74 4.32 -14.68 -10.05
N VAL A 75 5.52 -14.43 -10.60
CA VAL A 75 5.91 -13.14 -11.17
C VAL A 75 6.21 -13.31 -12.66
N SER A 76 5.42 -12.66 -13.51
CA SER A 76 5.64 -12.72 -14.96
C SER A 76 6.68 -11.71 -15.43
N VAL A 77 7.69 -12.17 -16.16
CA VAL A 77 8.71 -11.32 -16.82
C VAL A 77 8.44 -11.10 -18.31
N THR A 78 7.33 -11.63 -18.83
CA THR A 78 6.99 -11.55 -20.26
C THR A 78 6.79 -10.09 -20.67
N GLY A 79 7.56 -9.62 -21.66
CA GLY A 79 7.44 -8.26 -22.19
C GLY A 79 8.00 -7.17 -21.27
N VAL A 80 8.75 -7.53 -20.21
CA VAL A 80 9.42 -6.56 -19.34
C VAL A 80 10.75 -6.15 -19.99
N GLU A 81 10.79 -4.94 -20.54
CA GLU A 81 11.97 -4.39 -21.24
C GLU A 81 12.93 -3.62 -20.33
N SER A 82 12.41 -3.06 -19.23
CA SER A 82 13.10 -2.16 -18.30
C SER A 82 12.70 -2.42 -16.85
N ASN A 83 13.46 -1.87 -15.91
CA ASN A 83 13.19 -1.98 -14.48
C ASN A 83 11.77 -1.49 -14.16
N THR A 84 11.01 -2.30 -13.43
CA THR A 84 9.64 -1.98 -13.07
C THR A 84 9.30 -2.52 -11.69
N THR A 85 8.41 -1.83 -11.00
CA THR A 85 7.85 -2.28 -9.72
C THR A 85 6.42 -2.72 -9.96
N GLN A 86 6.11 -3.96 -9.61
CA GLN A 86 4.75 -4.49 -9.70
C GLN A 86 4.21 -4.77 -8.30
N THR A 87 2.96 -4.40 -8.08
CA THR A 87 2.23 -4.79 -6.87
C THR A 87 1.43 -6.04 -7.21
N LEU A 88 1.79 -7.17 -6.59
CA LEU A 88 1.12 -8.44 -6.82
C LEU A 88 0.29 -8.82 -5.59
N THR A 89 -0.89 -9.38 -5.84
CA THR A 89 -1.74 -9.96 -4.81
C THR A 89 -1.29 -11.38 -4.54
N ILE A 90 -1.16 -11.72 -3.26
CA ILE A 90 -0.78 -13.08 -2.86
C ILE A 90 -1.94 -14.03 -3.19
N PRO A 91 -1.72 -15.05 -4.03
CA PRO A 91 -2.77 -16.00 -4.36
C PRO A 91 -3.06 -16.88 -3.13
N VAL A 92 -4.23 -16.70 -2.54
CA VAL A 92 -4.69 -17.55 -1.43
C VAL A 92 -5.56 -18.65 -2.01
N VAL A 93 -5.18 -19.91 -1.76
CA VAL A 93 -5.87 -21.11 -2.29
C VAL A 93 -7.28 -21.32 -1.71
N ASN A 94 -7.62 -20.64 -0.61
CA ASN A 94 -8.88 -20.83 0.10
C ASN A 94 -9.47 -19.50 0.56
N ASP A 95 -10.76 -19.27 0.30
CA ASP A 95 -11.50 -18.06 0.71
C ASP A 95 -11.62 -17.90 2.24
N THR A 96 -11.39 -18.96 3.01
CA THR A 96 -11.41 -18.94 4.48
C THR A 96 -10.07 -18.52 5.08
N LEU A 97 -9.01 -18.49 4.28
CA LEU A 97 -7.70 -18.03 4.69
C LEU A 97 -7.52 -16.55 4.34
N THR A 98 -6.91 -15.81 5.24
CA THR A 98 -6.56 -14.40 5.04
C THR A 98 -5.04 -14.24 5.07
N ALA A 99 -4.48 -13.68 4.01
CA ALA A 99 -3.06 -13.34 3.91
C ALA A 99 -2.83 -11.87 4.29
N THR A 100 -1.92 -11.64 5.24
CA THR A 100 -1.48 -10.31 5.66
C THR A 100 0.05 -10.19 5.56
N PRO A 101 0.57 -9.23 4.79
CA PRO A 101 -0.14 -8.31 3.89
C PRO A 101 -0.80 -9.05 2.71
N THR A 102 -1.87 -8.48 2.14
CA THR A 102 -2.60 -9.08 1.01
C THR A 102 -1.87 -8.85 -0.33
N THR A 103 -1.14 -7.74 -0.41
CA THR A 103 -0.37 -7.35 -1.58
C THR A 103 1.09 -7.12 -1.19
N ILE A 104 1.99 -7.45 -2.10
CA ILE A 104 3.42 -7.27 -1.94
C ILE A 104 3.95 -6.55 -3.17
N LYS A 105 4.87 -5.61 -2.96
CA LYS A 105 5.59 -4.94 -4.03
C LYS A 105 6.83 -5.76 -4.39
N VAL A 106 7.00 -6.04 -5.67
CA VAL A 106 8.16 -6.72 -6.22
C VAL A 106 8.83 -5.81 -7.24
N ASN A 107 10.13 -5.66 -7.11
CA ASN A 107 10.99 -4.92 -8.01
C ASN A 107 11.62 -5.90 -9.00
N ILE A 108 11.32 -5.71 -10.28
CA ILE A 108 11.90 -6.49 -11.37
C ILE A 108 13.01 -5.64 -11.98
N ARG A 109 14.25 -6.08 -11.78
CA ARG A 109 15.43 -5.47 -12.39
C ARG A 109 15.82 -6.24 -13.64
N VAL A 110 16.01 -5.49 -14.73
CA VAL A 110 16.39 -6.00 -16.04
C VAL A 110 17.80 -5.52 -16.33
N SER A 111 18.73 -6.46 -16.44
CA SER A 111 20.08 -6.19 -16.91
C SER A 111 20.30 -6.86 -18.27
N ASN A 112 21.17 -6.29 -19.08
CA ASN A 112 21.63 -7.00 -20.26
C ASN A 112 22.54 -8.14 -19.80
N ALA A 113 22.50 -9.27 -20.50
CA ALA A 113 23.42 -10.39 -20.32
C ALA A 113 24.82 -9.98 -20.82
N ALA A 114 25.44 -9.06 -20.09
CA ALA A 114 26.85 -8.73 -20.16
C ALA A 114 27.37 -8.84 -18.72
N GLU A 115 28.06 -9.95 -18.44
CA GLU A 115 29.02 -10.16 -17.36
C GLU A 115 28.65 -9.50 -16.00
N THR A 116 28.06 -10.29 -15.10
CA THR A 116 28.17 -10.24 -13.62
C THR A 116 28.41 -8.88 -12.93
N PRO A 117 27.43 -8.29 -12.22
CA PRO A 117 27.75 -7.35 -11.15
C PRO A 117 28.09 -8.16 -9.90
N ALA A 118 29.39 -8.25 -9.62
CA ALA A 118 29.87 -8.57 -8.29
C ALA A 118 29.40 -7.47 -7.32
N ASP A 119 28.88 -7.92 -6.19
CA ASP A 119 28.66 -7.18 -4.97
C ASP A 119 29.73 -6.09 -4.76
N SER A 120 29.31 -4.84 -4.65
CA SER A 120 30.17 -3.74 -4.22
C SER A 120 29.37 -2.89 -3.26
N GLU A 121 29.38 -3.30 -2.00
CA GLU A 121 29.36 -2.35 -0.88
C GLU A 121 30.38 -1.24 -1.17
N THR A 122 29.90 -0.01 -1.32
CA THR A 122 30.73 1.18 -1.21
C THR A 122 30.05 2.10 -0.20
N THR A 123 30.47 1.92 1.05
CA THR A 123 30.33 2.91 2.12
C THR A 123 31.42 3.96 1.97
N ALA A 124 31.03 5.24 1.93
CA ALA A 124 31.79 6.50 2.15
C ALA A 124 31.16 7.55 1.22
N ASP A 125 30.84 8.80 1.60
CA ASP A 125 31.36 9.67 2.63
C ASP A 125 30.40 10.86 2.74
N GLU A 126 30.06 11.30 3.95
CA GLU A 126 29.27 12.51 4.19
C GLU A 126 30.15 13.75 4.04
N GLY A 127 29.94 14.50 2.97
CA GLY A 127 30.54 15.82 2.74
C GLY A 127 29.47 16.91 2.69
N GLU A 128 28.93 17.29 3.85
CA GLU A 128 28.02 18.42 3.98
C GLU A 128 28.82 19.74 3.86
N SER A 129 28.55 20.51 2.81
CA SER A 129 29.05 21.87 2.63
C SER A 129 27.87 22.76 2.27
N SER A 130 27.22 23.33 3.29
CA SER A 130 26.20 24.35 3.14
C SER A 130 26.81 25.73 3.41
N SER A 131 26.99 26.52 2.36
CA SER A 131 27.28 27.96 2.47
C SER A 131 26.10 28.78 1.96
N SER A 132 25.44 29.43 2.92
CA SER A 132 24.99 30.84 2.93
C SER A 132 24.08 31.35 1.80
N ALA A 133 22.90 31.87 2.14
CA ALA A 133 22.72 33.27 2.54
C ALA A 133 21.24 33.66 2.56
N ASP A 134 20.81 34.20 3.70
CA ASP A 134 19.67 35.10 3.89
C ASP A 134 19.55 36.15 2.78
N GLU A 135 18.31 36.48 2.39
CA GLU A 135 17.89 37.86 2.12
C GLU A 135 16.39 37.97 2.45
N SER A 136 16.09 38.62 3.57
CA SER A 136 14.76 39.12 3.92
C SER A 136 14.64 40.56 3.44
N SER A 137 13.56 40.93 2.73
CA SER A 137 12.74 42.11 3.10
C SER A 137 11.63 42.43 2.10
N ALA A 138 10.52 42.86 2.70
CA ALA A 138 9.29 43.33 2.11
C ALA A 138 9.41 44.67 1.38
N ILE A 139 8.53 44.88 0.40
CA ILE A 139 7.88 46.17 0.04
C ILE A 139 6.49 45.85 -0.52
N ALA A 140 5.39 46.21 0.16
CA ALA A 140 4.71 47.49 0.18
C ALA A 140 3.60 47.62 -0.89
N SER A 141 2.40 47.87 -0.39
CA SER A 141 1.12 48.04 -1.06
C SER A 141 1.09 49.25 -1.99
N SER A 142 0.30 49.16 -3.08
CA SER A 142 -0.40 50.32 -3.63
C SER A 142 -1.72 49.90 -4.27
N ALA A 143 -2.80 50.39 -3.66
CA ALA A 143 -4.12 50.47 -4.27
C ALA A 143 -4.17 51.70 -5.20
N SER A 144 -4.83 51.56 -6.35
CA SER A 144 -5.66 52.55 -7.06
C SER A 144 -6.04 51.95 -8.42
N ASP A 145 -7.28 51.53 -8.67
CA ASP A 145 -8.47 52.33 -9.05
C ASP A 145 -8.61 52.54 -10.57
N ASN A 146 -9.61 51.82 -11.14
CA ASN A 146 -10.49 52.11 -12.30
C ASN A 146 -9.99 52.18 -13.76
N PRO A 147 -10.89 52.19 -14.79
CA PRO A 147 -12.33 51.80 -14.87
C PRO A 147 -12.79 51.00 -16.15
N LYS A 148 -14.07 50.55 -16.13
CA LYS A 148 -15.13 50.38 -17.19
C LYS A 148 -14.81 49.69 -18.54
N SER A 149 -15.67 48.85 -19.13
CA SER A 149 -17.12 48.98 -19.45
C SER A 149 -17.78 47.58 -19.52
N GLU A 150 -18.94 47.29 -18.91
CA GLU A 150 -20.36 47.54 -19.30
C GLU A 150 -20.84 46.84 -20.61
N GLU A 151 -21.71 45.82 -20.39
CA GLU A 151 -22.96 45.44 -21.11
C GLU A 151 -22.81 44.85 -22.55
N ASP A 152 -23.55 43.83 -23.01
CA ASP A 152 -24.99 43.56 -22.94
C ASP A 152 -25.31 42.08 -23.30
N GLN A 153 -26.60 41.75 -23.44
CA GLN A 153 -27.32 40.53 -23.13
C GLN A 153 -27.51 39.52 -24.30
N SER A 154 -28.08 38.36 -23.93
CA SER A 154 -29.05 37.53 -24.68
C SER A 154 -28.62 36.85 -26.00
N ASP A 155 -28.80 35.52 -26.10
CA ASP A 155 -29.97 34.94 -26.78
C ASP A 155 -30.06 33.40 -26.65
N SER A 156 -31.25 32.89 -26.96
CA SER A 156 -31.84 31.60 -26.59
C SER A 156 -31.79 30.53 -27.71
N SER A 157 -32.29 29.31 -27.41
CA SER A 157 -32.67 28.18 -28.31
C SER A 157 -31.54 27.21 -28.70
N SER A 158 -31.70 25.88 -28.77
CA SER A 158 -32.87 25.01 -29.00
C SER A 158 -32.77 23.69 -28.22
#